data_AF-A0A7C5TQR0-F1
#
_entry.id   AF-A0A7C5TQR0-F1
#
_cell.length_a   1.000
_cell.length_b   1.000
_cell.length_c   1.000
_cell.angle_alpha   90.00
_cell.angle_beta   90.00
_cell.angle_gamma   90.00
#
_symmetry.space_group_name_H-M   'P 1'
#
loop_
_entity.id
_entity.type
_entity.pdbx_description
1 polymer ?
#
loop_
_entity_poly.entity_id
_entity_poly.type
_entity_poly.pdbx_seq_one_letter_code
_entity_poly.pdbx_strand_id
1 'polypeptide(L)'
;MPSSKTHLTVYFMLVAAASIILVNEGYLERISATYVGAVLFGAVYTMLPDIDIPSSKIRGYAAKTLLAVTLASLLAYATFSPKAILIYAAIISSLILYALWFARHRGFYHGKTFGLIMTLPLVFVSIHVMVFAAFGFLLHLALDGELNS
;
A
#
# COMPACT_ATOMS: atom_id res chain seq x y z
N MET A 1 11.30 11.82 -11.89
CA MET A 1 10.55 10.80 -11.15
C MET A 1 9.84 9.91 -12.15
N PRO A 2 10.23 8.63 -12.22
CA PRO A 2 9.45 7.59 -12.86
C PRO A 2 7.94 7.70 -12.58
N SER A 3 7.12 7.31 -13.55
CA SER A 3 5.67 7.29 -13.34
C SER A 3 5.24 6.11 -12.47
N SER A 4 4.07 6.16 -11.83
CA SER A 4 3.51 5.00 -11.11
C SER A 4 3.40 3.74 -12.00
N LYS A 5 3.23 3.90 -13.32
CA LYS A 5 3.26 2.79 -14.29
C LYS A 5 4.64 2.14 -14.37
N THR A 6 5.69 2.95 -14.32
CA THR A 6 7.09 2.49 -14.31
C THR A 6 7.37 1.70 -13.04
N HIS A 7 6.98 2.23 -11.88
CA HIS A 7 7.10 1.55 -10.59
C HIS A 7 6.42 0.17 -10.59
N LEU A 8 5.16 0.11 -11.03
CA LEU A 8 4.43 -1.15 -11.18
C LEU A 8 5.09 -2.14 -12.14
N THR A 9 5.54 -1.65 -13.30
CA THR A 9 6.13 -2.50 -14.34
C THR A 9 7.40 -3.15 -13.83
N VAL A 10 8.30 -2.35 -13.23
CA VAL A 10 9.55 -2.86 -12.66
C VAL A 10 9.25 -3.81 -11.50
N TYR A 11 8.27 -3.49 -10.66
CA TYR A 11 7.85 -4.37 -9.56
C TYR A 11 7.44 -5.75 -10.07
N PHE A 12 6.52 -5.82 -11.02
CA PHE A 12 6.05 -7.11 -11.54
C PHE A 12 7.16 -7.86 -12.28
N MET A 13 8.03 -7.17 -13.01
CA MET A 13 9.18 -7.80 -13.68
C MET A 13 10.14 -8.43 -12.66
N LEU A 14 10.52 -7.71 -11.61
CA LEU A 14 11.44 -8.20 -10.59
C LEU A 14 10.82 -9.32 -9.76
N VAL A 15 9.55 -9.19 -9.38
CA VAL A 15 8.83 -10.26 -8.68
C VAL A 15 8.75 -11.51 -9.56
N ALA A 16 8.36 -11.38 -10.83
CA ALA A 16 8.28 -12.53 -11.73
C ALA A 16 9.63 -13.23 -11.92
N ALA A 17 10.71 -12.45 -12.12
CA ALA A 17 12.06 -13.00 -12.22
C ALA A 17 12.48 -13.72 -10.93
N ALA A 18 12.24 -13.11 -9.77
CA ALA A 18 12.53 -13.72 -8.47
C ALA A 18 11.69 -15.00 -8.24
N SER A 19 10.39 -14.99 -8.59
CA SER A 19 9.53 -16.17 -8.50
C SER A 19 10.08 -17.33 -9.34
N ILE A 20 10.49 -17.06 -10.58
CA ILE A 20 11.06 -18.08 -11.48
C ILE A 20 12.32 -18.69 -10.87
N ILE A 21 13.23 -17.86 -10.36
CA ILE A 21 14.46 -18.32 -9.71
C ILE A 21 14.13 -19.18 -8.48
N LEU A 22 13.27 -18.69 -7.58
CA LEU A 22 12.93 -19.40 -6.34
C LEU A 22 12.23 -20.74 -6.61
N VAL A 23 11.40 -20.83 -7.65
CA VAL A 23 10.78 -22.10 -8.06
C VAL A 23 11.83 -23.06 -8.62
N ASN A 24 12.72 -22.58 -9.50
CA ASN A 24 13.75 -23.42 -10.11
C ASN A 24 14.77 -23.95 -9.09
N GLU A 25 15.11 -23.15 -8.08
CA GLU A 25 16.02 -23.55 -6.99
C GLU A 25 15.31 -24.37 -5.89
N GLY A 26 14.01 -24.63 -6.02
CA GLY A 26 13.24 -25.41 -5.05
C GLY A 26 12.92 -24.69 -3.73
N TYR A 27 13.20 -23.38 -3.63
CA TYR A 27 12.82 -22.56 -2.47
C TYR A 27 11.32 -22.21 -2.43
N LEU A 28 10.64 -22.28 -3.57
CA LEU A 28 9.20 -22.08 -3.68
C LEU A 28 8.55 -23.28 -4.38
N GLU A 29 7.87 -24.12 -3.62
CA GLU A 29 7.24 -25.35 -4.17
C GLU A 29 6.16 -25.03 -5.22
N ARG A 30 5.33 -24.01 -4.97
CA ARG A 30 4.28 -23.58 -5.90
C ARG A 30 3.84 -22.14 -5.63
N ILE A 31 3.45 -21.45 -6.71
CA ILE A 31 2.74 -20.18 -6.61
C ILE A 31 1.32 -20.43 -6.11
N SER A 32 1.08 -20.13 -4.84
CA SER A 32 -0.23 -20.26 -4.19
C SER A 32 -1.09 -19.00 -4.39
N ALA A 33 -2.40 -19.12 -4.15
CA ALA A 33 -3.30 -17.96 -4.17
C ALA A 33 -2.87 -16.89 -3.15
N THR A 34 -2.37 -17.30 -1.99
CA THR A 34 -1.82 -16.39 -0.96
C THR A 34 -0.61 -15.63 -1.46
N TYR A 35 0.29 -16.28 -2.22
CA TYR A 35 1.43 -15.64 -2.85
C TYR A 35 0.97 -14.59 -3.86
N VAL A 36 0.06 -14.95 -4.76
CA VAL A 36 -0.49 -14.00 -5.75
C VAL A 36 -1.16 -12.82 -5.06
N GLY A 37 -1.95 -13.08 -4.02
CA GLY A 37 -2.56 -12.02 -3.21
C GLY A 37 -1.53 -11.09 -2.57
N ALA A 38 -0.43 -11.65 -2.06
CA ALA A 38 0.66 -10.86 -1.47
C ALA A 38 1.38 -10.00 -2.52
N VAL A 39 1.62 -10.52 -3.73
CA VAL A 39 2.20 -9.76 -4.86
C VAL A 39 1.28 -8.60 -5.26
N LEU A 40 -0.03 -8.84 -5.37
CA LEU A 40 -1.00 -7.79 -5.69
C LEU A 40 -1.05 -6.72 -4.60
N PHE A 41 -0.98 -7.12 -3.33
CA PHE A 41 -0.84 -6.17 -2.21
C PHE A 41 0.44 -5.36 -2.31
N GLY A 42 1.58 -5.99 -2.60
CA GLY A 42 2.84 -5.30 -2.77
C GLY A 42 2.83 -4.28 -3.91
N ALA A 43 2.12 -4.58 -5.01
CA ALA A 43 1.90 -3.64 -6.10
C ALA A 43 1.19 -2.35 -5.63
N VAL A 44 0.23 -2.44 -4.70
CA VAL A 44 -0.41 -1.25 -4.11
C VAL A 44 0.62 -0.42 -3.31
N TYR A 45 1.54 -1.08 -2.59
CA TYR A 45 2.57 -0.40 -1.83
C TYR A 45 3.63 0.30 -2.69
N THR A 46 3.81 -0.11 -3.96
CA THR A 46 4.63 0.63 -4.93
C THR A 46 4.06 2.01 -5.27
N MET A 47 2.78 2.26 -4.99
CA MET A 47 2.11 3.53 -5.29
C MET A 47 1.94 4.42 -4.06
N LEU A 48 2.23 3.87 -2.87
CA LEU A 48 1.94 4.54 -1.61
C LEU A 48 2.69 5.89 -1.47
N PRO A 49 3.96 6.03 -1.89
CA PRO A 49 4.66 7.30 -1.81
C PRO A 49 4.01 8.39 -2.67
N ASP A 50 3.47 8.05 -3.85
CA ASP A 50 2.80 8.98 -4.79
C ASP A 50 1.55 9.66 -4.20
N ILE A 51 1.09 9.29 -3.01
CA ILE A 51 -0.05 9.90 -2.33
C ILE A 51 0.25 11.34 -1.88
N ASP A 52 1.52 11.68 -1.65
CA ASP A 52 1.91 13.01 -1.20
C ASP A 52 1.77 14.08 -2.31
N ILE A 53 1.87 13.69 -3.57
CA ILE A 53 1.77 14.58 -4.73
C ILE A 53 0.31 15.03 -4.89
N PRO A 54 -0.02 16.34 -4.76
CA PRO A 54 -1.40 16.82 -4.80
C PRO A 54 -2.14 16.50 -6.11
N SER A 55 -1.43 16.46 -7.23
CA SER A 55 -1.98 16.14 -8.56
C SER A 55 -2.00 14.65 -8.88
N SER A 56 -1.53 13.79 -7.97
CA SER A 56 -1.46 12.34 -8.20
C SER A 56 -2.86 11.73 -8.29
N LYS A 57 -3.05 10.89 -9.31
CA LYS A 57 -4.25 10.08 -9.44
C LYS A 57 -4.40 9.14 -8.25
N ILE A 58 -3.29 8.63 -7.69
CA ILE A 58 -3.29 7.73 -6.52
C ILE A 58 -3.86 8.45 -5.30
N ARG A 59 -3.43 9.68 -5.03
CA ARG A 59 -4.02 10.51 -3.97
C ARG A 59 -5.52 10.70 -4.17
N GLY A 60 -5.95 11.00 -5.40
CA GLY A 60 -7.37 11.15 -5.74
C GLY A 60 -8.18 9.88 -5.51
N TYR A 61 -7.65 8.71 -5.90
CA TYR A 61 -8.30 7.42 -5.64
C TYR A 61 -8.33 7.09 -4.15
N ALA A 62 -7.22 7.26 -3.42
CA ALA A 62 -7.15 7.05 -1.98
C ALA A 62 -8.17 7.92 -1.23
N ALA A 63 -8.27 9.21 -1.57
CA ALA A 63 -9.24 10.12 -0.98
C ALA A 63 -10.68 9.68 -1.24
N LYS A 64 -11.01 9.29 -2.47
CA LYS A 64 -12.35 8.77 -2.83
C LYS A 64 -12.69 7.49 -2.08
N THR A 65 -11.74 6.55 -1.99
CA THR A 65 -11.91 5.30 -1.25
C THR A 65 -12.13 5.56 0.23
N LEU A 66 -11.31 6.42 0.86
CA LEU A 66 -11.46 6.77 2.27
C LEU A 66 -12.81 7.44 2.54
N LEU A 67 -13.24 8.36 1.67
CA LEU A 67 -14.56 8.98 1.76
C LEU A 67 -15.69 7.94 1.63
N ALA A 68 -15.58 7.03 0.65
CA ALA A 68 -16.56 5.95 0.47
C ALA A 68 -16.62 5.03 1.70
N VAL A 69 -15.47 4.67 2.28
CA VAL A 69 -15.38 3.86 3.51
C VAL A 69 -16.00 4.60 4.70
N THR A 70 -15.73 5.89 4.87
CA THR A 70 -16.37 6.72 5.90
C THR A 70 -17.89 6.69 5.76
N LEU A 71 -18.41 7.01 4.57
CA LEU A 71 -19.85 7.08 4.32
C LEU A 71 -20.53 5.72 4.46
N ALA A 72 -19.92 4.66 3.91
CA ALA A 72 -20.44 3.30 4.02
C ALA A 72 -20.49 2.83 5.48
N SER A 73 -19.47 3.15 6.27
CA SER A 73 -19.42 2.78 7.69
C SER A 73 -20.48 3.52 8.52
N LEU A 74 -20.67 4.82 8.27
CA LEU A 74 -21.71 5.63 8.92
C LEU A 74 -23.12 5.15 8.53
N LEU A 75 -23.34 4.89 7.24
CA LEU A 75 -24.61 4.35 6.75
C LEU A 75 -24.90 2.98 7.36
N ALA A 76 -23.90 2.08 7.38
CA ALA A 76 -24.07 0.75 7.96
C ALA A 76 -24.36 0.80 9.47
N TYR A 77 -23.73 1.74 10.19
CA TYR A 77 -23.98 1.98 11.60
C TYR A 77 -25.42 2.45 11.84
N ALA A 78 -25.93 3.34 11.00
CA ALA A 78 -27.28 3.87 11.12
C ALA A 78 -28.38 2.89 10.68
N THR A 79 -28.13 2.06 9.66
CA THR A 79 -29.17 1.23 9.01
C THR A 79 -29.27 -0.20 9.55
N PHE A 80 -28.15 -0.86 9.86
CA PHE A 80 -28.18 -2.29 10.17
C PHE A 80 -28.06 -2.57 11.67
N SER A 81 -26.94 -2.14 12.26
CA SER A 81 -26.68 -2.37 13.69
C SER A 81 -25.56 -1.43 14.15
N PRO A 82 -25.80 -0.66 15.23
CA PRO A 82 -24.81 0.27 15.76
C PRO A 82 -23.68 -0.49 16.46
N LYS A 83 -22.71 -0.96 15.68
CA LYS A 83 -21.49 -1.58 16.19
C LYS A 83 -20.39 -0.53 16.30
N ALA A 84 -19.71 -0.49 17.45
CA ALA A 84 -18.60 0.43 17.70
C ALA A 84 -17.51 0.38 16.62
N ILE A 85 -17.25 -0.80 16.04
CA ILE A 85 -16.27 -0.98 14.96
C ILE A 85 -16.57 -0.12 13.72
N LEU A 86 -17.83 0.15 13.41
CA LEU A 86 -18.22 0.96 12.25
C LEU A 86 -17.94 2.45 12.49
N ILE A 87 -18.20 2.94 13.71
CA ILE A 87 -17.81 4.31 14.10
C ILE A 87 -16.29 4.44 14.09
N TYR A 88 -15.56 3.47 14.64
CA TYR A 88 -14.09 3.51 14.64
C TYR A 88 -13.53 3.50 13.23
N ALA A 89 -14.07 2.68 12.33
CA ALA A 89 -13.69 2.68 10.93
C ALA A 89 -13.93 4.07 10.30
N ALA A 90 -15.10 4.68 10.51
CA ALA A 90 -15.42 6.00 9.97
C ALA A 90 -14.52 7.11 10.53
N ILE A 91 -14.20 7.08 11.82
CA ILE A 91 -13.30 8.05 12.45
C ILE A 91 -11.89 7.90 11.88
N ILE A 92 -11.36 6.67 11.86
CA ILE A 92 -10.00 6.40 11.35
C ILE A 92 -9.88 6.81 9.88
N SER A 93 -10.83 6.40 9.02
CA SER A 93 -10.79 6.77 7.61
C SER A 93 -10.90 8.28 7.40
N SER A 94 -11.69 8.98 8.22
CA SER A 94 -11.81 10.44 8.17
C SER A 94 -10.53 11.15 8.64
N LEU A 95 -9.88 10.65 9.69
CA LEU A 95 -8.59 11.17 10.17
C LEU A 95 -7.49 10.96 9.12
N ILE A 96 -7.44 9.79 8.47
CA ILE A 96 -6.51 9.55 7.37
C ILE A 96 -6.82 10.48 6.20
N LEU A 97 -8.09 10.63 5.81
CA LEU A 97 -8.49 11.54 4.73
C LEU A 97 -8.09 12.99 5.04
N TYR A 98 -8.31 13.44 6.27
CA TYR A 98 -7.85 14.73 6.76
C TYR A 98 -6.32 14.85 6.65
N ALA A 99 -5.58 13.86 7.15
CA ALA A 99 -4.12 13.81 7.04
C ALA A 99 -3.67 13.90 5.58
N LEU A 100 -4.30 13.16 4.64
CA LEU A 100 -3.97 13.24 3.22
C LEU A 100 -4.19 14.64 2.63
N TRP A 101 -5.20 15.38 3.12
CA TRP A 101 -5.47 16.73 2.64
C TRP A 101 -4.38 17.72 3.07
N PHE A 102 -3.90 17.60 4.31
CA PHE A 102 -2.95 18.53 4.94
C PHE A 102 -1.49 18.10 4.84
N ALA A 103 -1.21 16.82 4.60
CA ALA A 103 0.15 16.32 4.44
C ALA A 103 0.67 16.70 3.04
N ARG A 104 1.16 17.93 2.94
CA ARG A 104 1.89 18.46 1.78
C ARG A 104 3.39 18.14 1.82
N HIS A 105 3.84 17.40 2.84
CA HIS A 105 5.26 17.15 3.08
C HIS A 105 5.74 15.93 2.30
N ARG A 106 6.27 16.20 1.11
CA ARG A 106 6.87 15.20 0.20
C ARG A 106 7.86 14.24 0.88
N GLY A 107 8.55 14.73 1.91
CA GLY A 107 9.59 13.96 2.60
C GLY A 107 9.09 12.87 3.55
N PHE A 108 7.84 12.92 4.03
CA PHE A 108 7.38 11.89 4.98
C PHE A 108 7.01 10.59 4.26
N TYR A 109 6.22 10.67 3.19
CA TYR A 109 5.74 9.49 2.46
C TYR A 109 6.82 8.80 1.65
N HIS A 110 7.90 9.50 1.32
CA HIS A 110 9.10 8.94 0.70
C HIS A 110 10.20 8.55 1.72
N GLY A 111 9.87 8.53 3.01
CA GLY A 111 10.80 8.12 4.06
C GLY A 111 10.78 6.60 4.31
N LYS A 112 11.95 6.01 4.58
CA LYS A 112 12.08 4.61 5.03
C LYS A 112 11.26 4.32 6.28
N THR A 113 11.22 5.29 7.21
CA THR A 113 10.44 5.21 8.44
C THR A 113 8.96 5.05 8.14
N PHE A 114 8.43 5.79 7.16
CA PHE A 114 7.04 5.64 6.72
C PHE A 114 6.81 4.26 6.09
N GLY A 115 7.72 3.82 5.23
CA GLY A 115 7.69 2.46 4.69
C GLY A 115 7.56 1.40 5.78
N LEU A 116 8.45 1.43 6.78
CA LEU A 116 8.42 0.51 7.91
C LEU A 116 7.12 0.59 8.71
N ILE A 117 6.65 1.80 9.02
CA ILE A 117 5.39 2.00 9.76
C ILE A 117 4.20 1.39 9.02
N MET A 118 4.17 1.53 7.69
CA MET A 118 3.05 1.04 6.87
C MET A 118 3.15 -0.47 6.60
N THR A 119 4.36 -1.02 6.48
CA THR A 119 4.53 -2.43 6.10
C THR A 119 4.62 -3.36 7.30
N LEU A 120 5.24 -2.95 8.41
CA LEU A 120 5.50 -3.82 9.56
C LEU A 120 4.20 -4.40 10.19
N PRO A 121 3.11 -3.63 10.36
CA PRO A 121 1.85 -4.18 10.87
C PRO A 121 1.27 -5.31 10.02
N LEU A 122 1.66 -5.43 8.74
CA LEU A 122 1.19 -6.50 7.87
C LEU A 122 1.71 -7.88 8.28
N VAL A 123 2.70 -7.96 9.19
CA VAL A 123 3.14 -9.23 9.78
C VAL A 123 2.00 -9.97 10.47
N PHE A 124 1.04 -9.23 11.04
CA PHE A 124 -0.15 -9.81 11.69
C PHE A 124 -1.19 -10.34 10.69
N VAL A 125 -1.06 -10.01 9.41
CA VAL A 125 -1.90 -10.53 8.32
C VAL A 125 -1.21 -11.72 7.67
N SER A 126 0.02 -11.53 7.22
CA SER A 126 0.85 -12.58 6.61
C SER A 126 2.26 -12.03 6.38
N ILE A 127 3.27 -12.84 6.73
CA ILE A 127 4.66 -12.50 6.45
C ILE A 127 4.91 -12.25 4.96
N HIS A 128 4.24 -12.99 4.07
CA HIS A 128 4.37 -12.80 2.62
C HIS A 128 3.85 -11.43 2.19
N VAL A 129 2.70 -11.02 2.72
CA VAL A 129 2.11 -9.70 2.44
C VAL A 129 3.04 -8.59 2.91
N MET A 130 3.60 -8.72 4.12
CA MET A 130 4.59 -7.79 4.65
C MET A 130 5.83 -7.69 3.76
N VAL A 131 6.41 -8.82 3.34
CA VAL A 131 7.62 -8.84 2.49
C VAL A 131 7.35 -8.19 1.14
N PHE A 132 6.26 -8.54 0.45
CA PHE A 132 5.95 -7.97 -0.86
C PHE A 132 5.57 -6.49 -0.79
N ALA A 133 4.90 -6.07 0.28
CA ALA A 133 4.61 -4.66 0.55
C ALA A 133 5.88 -3.85 0.80
N ALA A 134 6.78 -4.35 1.65
CA ALA A 134 8.08 -3.74 1.90
C ALA A 134 8.92 -3.68 0.62
N PHE A 135 8.99 -4.76 -0.14
CA PHE A 135 9.70 -4.79 -1.42
C PHE A 135 9.14 -3.76 -2.41
N GLY A 136 7.80 -3.69 -2.55
CA GLY A 136 7.16 -2.72 -3.44
C GLY A 136 7.44 -1.28 -3.05
N PHE A 137 7.37 -0.96 -1.76
CA PHE A 137 7.67 0.37 -1.25
C PHE A 137 9.15 0.75 -1.42
N LEU A 138 10.07 -0.14 -1.04
CA LEU A 138 11.51 0.11 -1.16
C LEU A 138 11.96 0.22 -2.61
N LEU A 139 11.35 -0.56 -3.52
CA LEU A 139 11.59 -0.44 -4.95
C LEU A 139 11.16 0.93 -5.47
N HIS A 140 10.05 1.48 -5.00
CA HIS A 140 9.64 2.84 -5.35
C HIS A 140 10.72 3.84 -4.95
N LEU A 141 11.15 3.82 -3.68
CA LEU A 141 12.22 4.71 -3.22
C LEU A 141 13.52 4.52 -4.00
N ALA A 142 13.87 3.29 -4.36
CA ALA A 142 15.07 3.00 -5.13
C ALA A 142 15.01 3.63 -6.54
N LEU A 143 13.87 3.52 -7.21
CA LEU A 143 13.67 4.05 -8.56
C LEU A 143 13.61 5.58 -8.60
N ASP A 144 13.11 6.20 -7.54
CA ASP A 144 13.11 7.66 -7.38
C ASP A 144 14.44 8.21 -6.82
N GLY A 145 15.38 7.34 -6.44
CA GLY A 145 16.68 7.73 -5.89
C GLY A 145 16.65 8.16 -4.42
N GLU A 146 15.52 7.95 -3.74
CA GLU A 146 15.25 8.36 -2.36
C GLU A 146 15.54 7.24 -1.34
N LEU A 147 16.03 6.08 -1.80
CA LEU A 147 16.42 4.98 -0.91
C LEU A 147 17.62 5.34 0.00
N ASN A 148 18.39 6.39 -0.30
CA ASN A 148 19.55 6.77 0.52
C ASN A 148 19.40 8.10 1.26
N SER A 149 18.30 8.82 1.02
CA SER A 149 17.89 10.00 1.81
C SER A 149 17.25 9.60 3.14
#